data_AF-A0A345NP40-F1
#
_entry.id   AF-A0A345NP40-F1
#
_cell.length_a   1.000
_cell.length_b   1.000
_cell.length_c   1.000
_cell.angle_alpha   90.00
_cell.angle_beta   90.00
_cell.angle_gamma   90.00
#
_symmetry.space_group_name_H-M   'P 1'
#
loop_
_entity.id
_entity.type
_entity.pdbx_description
1 polymer ?
#
loop_
_entity_poly.entity_id
_entity_poly.type
_entity_poly.pdbx_seq_one_letter_code
_entity_poly.pdbx_strand_id
1 'polypeptide(L)'
;MPAEAEPPDADPRITFLGPQRTPRVPHVVRHLGLRGRRFGMITAGWRDRETDDALLSDLLGGNTVNLGLWGLMQQVWEADPELAAADHRRRTVHTEMQELYLIGLEQANEAARRIRLHEPRDPRVVKESLMDVVDIMRTLDQRHVSRVDELNADFYERYQPQHRDAVVAGRFRVGRAVADCEAIAITGGHVGVLMGAMHVFNLGPALASPAVPDPLEDAGLRGATDPDDLPPPRLLRPVLAWGAGAMALTERIVLFYDHAVTSPGVSEVLMGGLGLTRGVVALPSPRERLDMRDRRRLGVLARRALPRRGVLLDQRTTVTLTADGRLPDDARVLGSDGIVTTYRQSLLDEAPTEPPLAVGPTGAGGEEVR
;
A
#
# COMPACT_ATOMS: atom_id res chain seq x y z
N MET A 1 8.44 -2.06 46.12
CA MET A 1 8.48 -2.42 44.69
C MET A 1 7.31 -1.71 44.02
N PRO A 2 7.53 -0.75 43.12
CA PRO A 2 6.42 -0.14 42.41
C PRO A 2 5.82 -1.22 41.52
N ALA A 3 4.48 -1.36 41.59
CA ALA A 3 3.74 -2.21 40.66
C ALA A 3 4.10 -1.77 39.24
N GLU A 4 4.61 -2.70 38.43
CA GLU A 4 4.67 -2.50 36.98
C GLU A 4 3.26 -2.13 36.54
N ALA A 5 3.11 -0.90 36.04
CA ALA A 5 1.88 -0.46 35.42
C ALA A 5 1.48 -1.53 34.39
N GLU A 6 0.23 -1.99 34.44
CA GLU A 6 -0.32 -2.82 33.37
C GLU A 6 0.03 -2.17 32.03
N PRO A 7 0.64 -2.91 31.09
CA PRO A 7 0.97 -2.36 29.80
C PRO A 7 -0.34 -1.82 29.19
N PRO A 8 -0.31 -0.62 28.57
CA PRO A 8 -1.51 -0.02 28.00
C PRO A 8 -2.19 -1.06 27.12
N ASP A 9 -3.49 -1.24 27.29
CA ASP A 9 -4.28 -2.15 26.48
C ASP A 9 -3.92 -1.91 25.01
N ALA A 10 -3.51 -2.96 24.31
CA ALA A 10 -2.59 -2.82 23.18
C ALA A 10 -3.16 -1.88 22.11
N ASP A 11 -2.54 -0.73 21.95
CA ASP A 11 -2.99 0.37 21.10
C ASP A 11 -3.20 -0.15 19.66
N PRO A 12 -4.42 -0.06 19.08
CA PRO A 12 -4.75 -0.65 17.79
C PRO A 12 -4.08 0.12 16.67
N ARG A 13 -2.79 -0.16 16.46
CA ARG A 13 -1.94 0.49 15.46
C ARG A 13 -1.28 -0.53 14.56
N ILE A 14 -0.91 -0.07 13.38
CA ILE A 14 -0.08 -0.82 12.44
C ILE A 14 1.37 -0.66 12.87
N THR A 15 2.08 -1.78 13.01
CA THR A 15 3.53 -1.82 13.15
C THR A 15 4.13 -2.52 11.95
N PHE A 16 4.82 -1.75 11.11
CA PHE A 16 5.62 -2.28 10.01
C PHE A 16 6.96 -2.80 10.50
N LEU A 17 7.33 -3.98 10.01
CA LEU A 17 8.61 -4.60 10.30
C LEU A 17 9.42 -4.77 9.01
N GLY A 18 10.73 -4.68 9.19
CA GLY A 18 11.69 -5.15 8.20
C GLY A 18 11.58 -6.66 7.94
N PRO A 19 12.40 -7.20 7.03
CA PRO A 19 12.43 -8.63 6.73
C PRO A 19 12.69 -9.49 7.97
N GLN A 20 11.90 -10.55 8.14
CA GLN A 20 12.00 -11.47 9.27
C GLN A 20 12.88 -12.71 9.01
N ARG A 21 13.88 -12.59 8.11
CA ARG A 21 14.89 -13.64 7.90
C ARG A 21 15.78 -13.85 9.13
N THR A 22 15.98 -12.78 9.90
CA THR A 22 16.54 -12.80 11.26
C THR A 22 15.43 -12.29 12.18
N PRO A 23 14.60 -13.18 12.75
CA PRO A 23 13.36 -12.80 13.40
C PRO A 23 13.53 -11.78 14.53
N ARG A 24 12.73 -10.72 14.49
CA ARG A 24 12.57 -9.74 15.57
C ARG A 24 11.16 -9.68 16.13
N VAL A 25 10.21 -10.40 15.52
CA VAL A 25 8.82 -10.50 15.99
C VAL A 25 8.72 -10.72 17.50
N PRO A 26 9.44 -11.65 18.16
CA PRO A 26 9.31 -11.86 19.61
C PRO A 26 9.66 -10.62 20.44
N HIS A 27 10.65 -9.84 19.99
CA HIS A 27 11.05 -8.61 20.65
C HIS A 27 9.97 -7.52 20.51
N VAL A 28 9.38 -7.41 19.32
CA VAL A 28 8.31 -6.44 19.04
C VAL A 28 7.05 -6.80 19.82
N VAL A 29 6.65 -8.08 19.84
CA VAL A 29 5.52 -8.59 20.63
C VAL A 29 5.69 -8.23 22.11
N ARG A 30 6.90 -8.42 22.67
CA ARG A 30 7.20 -7.98 24.04
C ARG A 30 7.03 -6.47 24.21
N HIS A 31 7.65 -5.69 23.31
CA HIS A 31 7.70 -4.24 23.43
C HIS A 31 6.31 -3.60 23.35
N LEU A 32 5.42 -4.16 22.54
CA LEU A 32 4.05 -3.70 22.36
C LEU A 32 3.06 -4.28 23.40
N GLY A 33 3.53 -5.02 24.41
CA GLY A 33 2.64 -5.62 25.42
C GLY A 33 1.74 -6.73 24.89
N LEU A 34 2.09 -7.35 23.75
CA LEU A 34 1.28 -8.37 23.06
C LEU A 34 1.57 -9.81 23.52
N ARG A 35 2.33 -10.00 24.60
CA ARG A 35 2.67 -11.34 25.09
C ARG A 35 1.43 -12.08 25.61
N GLY A 36 1.29 -13.35 25.23
CA GLY A 36 0.17 -14.20 25.62
C GLY A 36 -1.14 -13.91 24.87
N ARG A 37 -1.22 -12.78 24.16
CA ARG A 37 -2.37 -12.41 23.33
C ARG A 37 -2.56 -13.40 22.20
N ARG A 38 -3.82 -13.61 21.81
CA ARG A 38 -4.15 -14.50 20.69
C ARG A 38 -3.93 -13.82 19.34
N PHE A 39 -3.05 -14.39 18.52
CA PHE A 39 -2.74 -13.86 17.18
C PHE A 39 -3.51 -14.57 16.07
N GLY A 40 -4.10 -13.79 15.17
CA GLY A 40 -4.51 -14.26 13.85
C GLY A 40 -3.35 -14.07 12.85
N MET A 41 -2.96 -15.13 12.15
CA MET A 41 -1.90 -15.10 11.15
C MET A 41 -2.48 -15.10 9.74
N ILE A 42 -1.99 -14.19 8.90
CA ILE A 42 -2.31 -14.10 7.48
C ILE A 42 -1.05 -14.41 6.68
N THR A 43 -0.94 -15.65 6.20
CA THR A 43 0.22 -16.17 5.44
C THR A 43 -0.12 -16.55 4.00
N ALA A 44 -1.29 -16.14 3.48
CA ALA A 44 -1.79 -16.49 2.14
C ALA A 44 -0.80 -16.25 1.00
N GLY A 45 0.10 -15.26 1.15
CA GLY A 45 1.19 -15.01 0.21
C GLY A 45 2.19 -16.16 0.05
N TRP A 46 2.17 -17.18 0.93
CA TRP A 46 3.01 -18.39 0.87
C TRP A 46 2.38 -19.51 0.05
N ARG A 47 1.10 -19.38 -0.33
CA ARG A 47 0.35 -20.33 -1.17
C ARG A 47 0.41 -21.76 -0.59
N ASP A 48 1.02 -22.69 -1.30
CA ASP A 48 1.07 -24.11 -0.91
C ASP A 48 1.87 -24.34 0.39
N ARG A 49 2.64 -23.34 0.82
CA ARG A 49 3.34 -23.32 2.12
C ARG A 49 2.60 -22.52 3.19
N GLU A 50 1.34 -22.15 2.99
CA GLU A 50 0.55 -21.38 3.96
C GLU A 50 0.50 -22.05 5.34
N THR A 51 0.47 -23.39 5.36
CA THR A 51 0.46 -24.23 6.56
C THR A 51 1.83 -24.40 7.22
N ASP A 52 2.91 -23.94 6.60
CA ASP A 52 4.28 -24.01 7.16
C ASP A 52 4.50 -22.89 8.20
N ASP A 53 3.56 -22.73 9.14
CA ASP A 53 3.47 -21.60 10.05
C ASP A 53 4.01 -21.87 11.46
N ALA A 54 4.41 -23.10 11.77
CA ALA A 54 4.84 -23.51 13.11
C ALA A 54 5.94 -22.57 13.68
N LEU A 55 6.96 -22.26 12.88
CA LEU A 55 8.02 -21.33 13.29
C LEU A 55 7.47 -19.94 13.59
N LEU A 56 6.51 -19.45 12.81
CA LEU A 56 5.91 -18.14 13.05
C LEU A 56 5.03 -18.15 14.30
N SER A 57 4.26 -19.23 14.51
CA SER A 57 3.47 -19.45 15.72
C SER A 57 4.35 -19.37 16.96
N ASP A 58 5.48 -20.09 16.96
CA ASP A 58 6.45 -20.06 18.06
C ASP A 58 7.01 -18.66 18.31
N LEU A 59 7.36 -17.93 17.25
CA LEU A 59 7.87 -16.55 17.33
C LEU A 59 6.83 -15.55 17.88
N LEU A 60 5.54 -15.83 17.70
CA LEU A 60 4.43 -15.05 18.25
C LEU A 60 4.01 -15.50 19.65
N GLY A 61 4.59 -16.59 20.19
CA GLY A 61 4.33 -17.10 21.53
C GLY A 61 3.34 -18.27 21.58
N GLY A 62 3.07 -18.94 20.47
CA GLY A 62 2.32 -20.20 20.38
C GLY A 62 0.80 -20.07 20.45
N ASN A 63 0.25 -18.99 21.01
CA ASN A 63 -1.20 -18.73 21.04
C ASN A 63 -1.65 -18.09 19.72
N THR A 64 -1.65 -18.88 18.64
CA THR A 64 -1.95 -18.38 17.29
C THR A 64 -3.01 -19.21 16.59
N VAL A 65 -3.66 -18.60 15.60
CA VAL A 65 -4.49 -19.27 14.61
C VAL A 65 -4.12 -18.75 13.23
N ASN A 66 -3.82 -19.64 12.31
CA ASN A 66 -3.69 -19.28 10.91
C ASN A 66 -5.07 -19.20 10.28
N LEU A 67 -5.35 -18.09 9.59
CA LEU A 67 -6.65 -17.90 8.95
C LEU A 67 -6.82 -18.78 7.72
N GLY A 68 -5.74 -19.35 7.16
CA GLY A 68 -5.78 -20.31 6.06
C GLY A 68 -6.48 -19.73 4.81
N LEU A 69 -6.28 -18.45 4.52
CA LEU A 69 -7.05 -17.76 3.49
C LEU A 69 -6.79 -18.35 2.10
N TRP A 70 -5.56 -18.76 1.78
CA TRP A 70 -5.29 -19.41 0.50
C TRP A 70 -6.06 -20.73 0.39
N GLY A 71 -5.96 -21.61 1.39
CA GLY A 71 -6.70 -22.87 1.40
C GLY A 71 -8.23 -22.69 1.34
N LEU A 72 -8.77 -21.71 2.07
CA LEU A 72 -10.20 -21.37 2.02
C LEU A 72 -10.61 -20.85 0.64
N MET A 73 -9.77 -20.04 0.00
CA MET A 73 -10.04 -19.49 -1.31
C MET A 73 -10.12 -20.59 -2.38
N GLN A 74 -9.26 -21.61 -2.28
CA GLN A 74 -9.33 -22.82 -3.11
C GLN A 74 -10.67 -23.56 -2.93
N GLN A 75 -11.14 -23.73 -1.70
CA GLN A 75 -12.45 -24.34 -1.43
C GLN A 75 -13.61 -23.52 -2.00
N VAL A 76 -13.52 -22.18 -1.94
CA VAL A 76 -14.52 -21.30 -2.55
C VAL A 76 -14.57 -21.49 -4.07
N TRP A 77 -13.41 -21.57 -4.73
CA TRP A 77 -13.33 -21.77 -6.17
C TRP A 77 -13.81 -23.15 -6.62
N GLU A 78 -13.54 -24.20 -5.83
CA GLU A 78 -14.08 -25.54 -6.07
C GLU A 78 -15.61 -25.58 -5.93
N ALA A 79 -16.15 -24.87 -4.94
CA ALA A 79 -17.59 -24.80 -4.69
C ALA A 79 -18.36 -23.90 -5.67
N ASP A 80 -17.70 -22.90 -6.27
CA ASP A 80 -18.27 -21.99 -7.27
C ASP A 80 -17.37 -21.88 -8.52
N PRO A 81 -17.49 -22.83 -9.47
CA PRO A 81 -16.68 -22.84 -10.69
C PRO A 81 -16.90 -21.63 -11.60
N GLU A 82 -18.08 -21.02 -11.56
CA GLU A 82 -18.37 -19.81 -12.36
C GLU A 82 -17.56 -18.63 -11.83
N LEU A 83 -17.59 -18.41 -10.51
CA LEU A 83 -16.80 -17.38 -9.86
C LEU A 83 -15.30 -17.63 -10.03
N ALA A 84 -14.86 -18.90 -9.96
CA ALA A 84 -13.48 -19.27 -10.22
C ALA A 84 -13.02 -18.90 -11.64
N ALA A 85 -13.82 -19.23 -12.66
CA ALA A 85 -13.52 -18.88 -14.05
C ALA A 85 -13.52 -17.35 -14.27
N ALA A 86 -14.44 -16.64 -13.62
CA ALA A 86 -14.51 -15.19 -13.65
C ALA A 86 -13.27 -14.53 -13.03
N ASP A 87 -12.85 -14.99 -11.85
CA ASP A 87 -11.67 -14.49 -11.17
C ASP A 87 -10.37 -14.82 -11.94
N HIS A 88 -10.29 -16.01 -12.53
CA HIS A 88 -9.18 -16.35 -13.43
C HIS A 88 -9.10 -15.37 -14.61
N ARG A 89 -10.22 -15.14 -15.31
CA ARG A 89 -10.28 -14.18 -16.43
C ARG A 89 -9.86 -12.78 -15.99
N ARG A 90 -10.37 -12.31 -14.84
CA ARG A 90 -10.01 -11.01 -14.26
C ARG A 90 -8.50 -10.90 -14.04
N ARG A 91 -7.87 -11.92 -13.45
CA ARG A 91 -6.41 -11.97 -13.25
C ARG A 91 -5.63 -11.97 -14.57
N THR A 92 -6.11 -12.70 -15.58
CA THR A 92 -5.48 -12.68 -16.92
C THR A 92 -5.50 -11.27 -17.51
N VAL A 93 -6.64 -10.57 -17.45
CA VAL A 93 -6.76 -9.20 -17.94
C VAL A 93 -5.88 -8.24 -17.14
N HIS A 94 -5.84 -8.36 -15.80
CA HIS A 94 -4.96 -7.53 -14.96
C HIS A 94 -3.48 -7.71 -15.32
N THR A 95 -3.03 -8.94 -15.57
CA THR A 95 -1.66 -9.22 -16.02
C THR A 95 -1.36 -8.52 -17.35
N GLU A 96 -2.24 -8.65 -18.35
CA GLU A 96 -2.06 -7.97 -19.64
C GLU A 96 -2.03 -6.44 -19.50
N MET A 97 -2.91 -5.88 -18.66
CA MET A 97 -2.89 -4.45 -18.35
C MET A 97 -1.56 -4.01 -17.74
N GLN A 98 -0.99 -4.80 -16.82
CA GLN A 98 0.31 -4.55 -16.21
C GLN A 98 1.42 -4.55 -17.28
N GLU A 99 1.43 -5.54 -18.16
CA GLU A 99 2.41 -5.67 -19.25
C GLU A 99 2.36 -4.45 -20.19
N LEU A 100 1.18 -4.02 -20.61
CA LEU A 100 1.01 -2.87 -21.50
C LEU A 100 1.37 -1.54 -20.82
N TYR A 101 1.05 -1.40 -19.53
CA TYR A 101 1.47 -0.26 -18.71
C TYR A 101 2.99 -0.17 -18.61
N LEU A 102 3.66 -1.30 -18.36
CA LEU A 102 5.11 -1.39 -18.27
C LEU A 102 5.80 -0.94 -19.56
N ILE A 103 5.30 -1.35 -20.73
CA ILE A 103 5.85 -0.91 -22.02
C ILE A 103 5.88 0.62 -22.10
N GLY A 104 4.78 1.29 -21.77
CA GLY A 104 4.73 2.75 -21.76
C GLY A 104 5.67 3.39 -20.74
N LEU A 105 5.75 2.80 -19.55
CA LEU A 105 6.60 3.27 -18.46
C LEU A 105 8.09 3.14 -18.79
N GLU A 106 8.49 2.06 -19.47
CA GLU A 106 9.87 1.84 -19.94
C GLU A 106 10.27 2.91 -20.97
N GLN A 107 9.37 3.28 -21.88
CA GLN A 107 9.63 4.36 -22.85
C GLN A 107 9.81 5.72 -22.16
N ALA A 108 8.98 6.01 -21.14
CA ALA A 108 9.16 7.23 -20.34
C ALA A 108 10.51 7.22 -19.60
N ASN A 109 10.91 6.09 -19.03
CA ASN A 109 12.21 5.95 -18.37
C ASN A 109 13.39 6.09 -19.35
N GLU A 110 13.26 5.56 -20.57
CA GLU A 110 14.26 5.75 -21.63
C GLU A 110 14.36 7.22 -22.05
N ALA A 111 13.24 7.94 -22.15
CA ALA A 111 13.25 9.38 -22.38
C ALA A 111 13.99 10.12 -21.25
N ALA A 112 13.72 9.79 -19.99
CA ALA A 112 14.45 10.36 -18.85
C ALA A 112 15.96 10.07 -18.92
N ARG A 113 16.36 8.85 -19.32
CA ARG A 113 17.76 8.48 -19.52
C ARG A 113 18.43 9.33 -20.60
N ARG A 114 17.77 9.49 -21.76
CA ARG A 114 18.28 10.30 -22.89
C ARG A 114 18.43 11.77 -22.50
N ILE A 115 17.45 12.35 -21.80
CA ILE A 115 17.52 13.73 -21.31
C ILE A 115 18.69 13.89 -20.32
N ARG A 116 18.94 12.91 -19.44
CA ARG A 116 20.07 12.93 -18.49
C ARG A 116 21.44 12.87 -19.17
N LEU A 117 21.53 12.25 -20.34
CA LEU A 117 22.77 12.14 -21.13
C LEU A 117 22.98 13.35 -22.05
N HIS A 118 21.99 14.23 -22.17
CA HIS A 118 22.12 15.45 -22.96
C HIS A 118 23.08 16.43 -22.29
N GLU A 119 23.99 17.03 -23.07
CA GLU A 119 24.87 18.09 -22.59
C GLU A 119 24.07 19.38 -22.37
N PRO A 120 23.92 19.85 -21.11
CA PRO A 120 23.04 20.96 -20.80
C PRO A 120 23.65 22.28 -21.28
N ARG A 121 22.88 23.04 -22.07
CA ARG A 121 23.15 24.48 -22.30
C ARG A 121 22.68 25.33 -21.12
N ASP A 122 21.53 24.97 -20.55
CA ASP A 122 21.03 25.48 -19.28
C ASP A 122 20.57 24.28 -18.40
N PRO A 123 21.19 24.04 -17.24
CA PRO A 123 20.81 22.94 -16.34
C PRO A 123 19.36 22.99 -15.85
N ARG A 124 18.76 24.19 -15.77
CA ARG A 124 17.37 24.35 -15.30
C ARG A 124 16.37 23.74 -16.28
N VAL A 125 16.56 23.98 -17.57
CA VAL A 125 15.68 23.43 -18.63
C VAL A 125 15.73 21.91 -18.65
N VAL A 126 16.93 21.31 -18.51
CA VAL A 126 17.07 19.85 -18.42
C VAL A 126 16.36 19.30 -17.18
N LYS A 127 16.42 20.01 -16.05
CA LYS A 127 15.72 19.63 -14.82
C LYS A 127 14.20 19.69 -14.98
N GLU A 128 13.68 20.76 -15.60
CA GLU A 128 12.25 20.93 -15.90
C GLU A 128 11.76 19.80 -16.81
N SER A 129 12.45 19.52 -17.91
CA SER A 129 12.10 18.41 -18.80
C SER A 129 12.14 17.03 -18.12
N LEU A 130 13.02 16.83 -17.12
CA LEU A 130 13.00 15.61 -16.31
C LEU A 130 11.78 15.53 -15.39
N MET A 131 11.26 16.66 -14.91
CA MET A 131 10.01 16.69 -14.15
C MET A 131 8.81 16.39 -15.04
N ASP A 132 8.77 16.94 -16.25
CA ASP A 132 7.71 16.62 -17.23
C ASP A 132 7.62 15.11 -17.49
N VAL A 133 8.77 14.43 -17.64
CA VAL A 133 8.79 12.97 -17.81
C VAL A 133 8.29 12.25 -16.56
N VAL A 134 8.65 12.72 -15.36
CA VAL A 134 8.13 12.14 -14.11
C VAL A 134 6.61 12.31 -14.00
N ASP A 135 6.06 13.44 -14.45
CA ASP A 135 4.61 13.70 -14.46
C ASP A 135 3.88 12.82 -15.48
N ILE A 136 4.51 12.54 -16.63
CA ILE A 136 4.02 11.53 -17.57
C ILE A 136 3.99 10.15 -16.90
N MET A 137 5.05 9.75 -16.19
CA MET A 137 5.07 8.48 -15.46
C MET A 137 3.98 8.42 -14.38
N ARG A 138 3.78 9.49 -13.61
CA ARG A 138 2.71 9.60 -12.62
C ARG A 138 1.32 9.48 -13.26
N THR A 139 1.13 10.07 -14.43
CA THR A 139 -0.12 9.96 -15.20
C THR A 139 -0.37 8.52 -15.67
N LEU A 140 0.67 7.82 -16.12
CA LEU A 140 0.58 6.39 -16.45
C LEU A 140 0.23 5.55 -15.22
N ASP A 141 0.89 5.79 -14.08
CA ASP A 141 0.63 5.12 -12.81
C ASP A 141 -0.83 5.30 -12.36
N GLN A 142 -1.34 6.53 -12.45
CA GLN A 142 -2.72 6.84 -12.06
C GLN A 142 -3.74 6.17 -12.98
N ARG A 143 -3.55 6.28 -14.31
CA ARG A 143 -4.45 5.65 -15.29
C ARG A 143 -4.44 4.13 -15.15
N HIS A 144 -3.28 3.53 -14.89
CA HIS A 144 -3.18 2.09 -14.68
C HIS A 144 -4.01 1.66 -13.47
N VAL A 145 -3.82 2.30 -12.31
CA VAL A 145 -4.59 1.95 -11.10
C VAL A 145 -6.08 2.19 -11.29
N SER A 146 -6.50 3.32 -11.88
CA SER A 146 -7.92 3.56 -12.16
C SER A 146 -8.54 2.44 -13.01
N ARG A 147 -7.84 1.94 -14.03
CA ARG A 147 -8.35 0.81 -14.83
C ARG A 147 -8.38 -0.51 -14.05
N VAL A 148 -7.42 -0.75 -13.15
CA VAL A 148 -7.44 -1.93 -12.28
C VAL A 148 -8.62 -1.85 -11.32
N ASP A 149 -8.94 -0.66 -10.81
CA ASP A 149 -10.10 -0.42 -9.95
C ASP A 149 -11.40 -0.62 -10.71
N GLU A 150 -11.51 -0.12 -11.94
CA GLU A 150 -12.64 -0.38 -12.86
C GLU A 150 -12.83 -1.89 -13.11
N LEU A 151 -11.75 -2.60 -13.46
CA LEU A 151 -11.77 -4.06 -13.66
C LEU A 151 -12.27 -4.81 -12.41
N ASN A 152 -11.89 -4.35 -11.22
CA ASN A 152 -12.34 -4.92 -9.96
C ASN A 152 -13.82 -4.58 -9.71
N ALA A 153 -14.24 -3.33 -9.93
CA ALA A 153 -15.62 -2.89 -9.78
C ALA A 153 -16.56 -3.70 -10.69
N ASP A 154 -16.22 -3.84 -11.97
CA ASP A 154 -16.97 -4.64 -12.95
C ASP A 154 -17.13 -6.09 -12.48
N PHE A 155 -16.08 -6.68 -11.90
CA PHE A 155 -16.14 -8.03 -11.36
C PHE A 155 -17.12 -8.15 -10.18
N TYR A 156 -17.08 -7.20 -9.24
CA TYR A 156 -17.98 -7.21 -8.08
C TYR A 156 -19.43 -6.88 -8.45
N GLU A 157 -19.65 -5.99 -9.41
CA GLU A 157 -20.98 -5.67 -9.92
C GLU A 157 -21.60 -6.86 -10.63
N ARG A 158 -20.84 -7.49 -11.53
CA ARG A 158 -21.34 -8.57 -12.38
C ARG A 158 -21.52 -9.90 -11.66
N TYR A 159 -20.51 -10.33 -10.89
CA TYR A 159 -20.49 -11.66 -10.29
C TYR A 159 -20.99 -11.68 -8.84
N GLN A 160 -21.12 -10.49 -8.24
CA GLN A 160 -21.57 -10.28 -6.86
C GLN A 160 -21.00 -11.30 -5.86
N PRO A 161 -19.67 -11.43 -5.74
CA PRO A 161 -19.04 -12.42 -4.85
C PRO A 161 -19.59 -12.38 -3.42
N GLN A 162 -19.94 -11.18 -2.93
CA GLN A 162 -20.51 -10.94 -1.60
C GLN A 162 -21.86 -11.65 -1.34
N HIS A 163 -22.58 -12.09 -2.38
CA HIS A 163 -23.85 -12.79 -2.27
C HIS A 163 -23.73 -14.30 -2.58
N ARG A 164 -22.54 -14.78 -2.97
CA ARG A 164 -22.30 -16.19 -3.28
C ARG A 164 -22.14 -16.98 -1.98
N ASP A 165 -22.89 -18.07 -1.82
CA ASP A 165 -22.92 -18.87 -0.58
C ASP A 165 -21.54 -19.29 -0.07
N ALA A 166 -20.67 -19.78 -0.97
CA ALA A 166 -19.31 -20.19 -0.62
C ALA A 166 -18.46 -19.03 -0.06
N VAL A 167 -18.58 -17.85 -0.67
CA VAL A 167 -17.87 -16.64 -0.22
C VAL A 167 -18.46 -16.13 1.10
N VAL A 168 -19.78 -16.13 1.26
CA VAL A 168 -20.46 -15.73 2.50
C VAL A 168 -20.05 -16.62 3.66
N ALA A 169 -20.05 -17.94 3.47
CA ALA A 169 -19.59 -18.90 4.47
C ALA A 169 -18.10 -18.69 4.82
N GLY A 170 -17.26 -18.47 3.81
CA GLY A 170 -15.85 -18.15 3.99
C GLY A 170 -15.64 -16.86 4.79
N ARG A 171 -16.33 -15.77 4.42
CA ARG A 171 -16.29 -14.48 5.13
C ARG A 171 -16.74 -14.61 6.57
N PHE A 172 -17.80 -15.36 6.85
CA PHE A 172 -18.26 -15.61 8.21
C PHE A 172 -17.19 -16.35 9.04
N ARG A 173 -16.61 -17.42 8.49
CA ARG A 173 -15.55 -18.19 9.16
C ARG A 173 -14.32 -17.33 9.47
N VAL A 174 -13.85 -16.56 8.48
CA VAL A 174 -12.69 -15.67 8.63
C VAL A 174 -13.00 -14.55 9.62
N GLY A 175 -14.17 -13.90 9.50
CA GLY A 175 -14.60 -12.83 10.41
C GLY A 175 -14.70 -13.29 11.86
N ARG A 176 -15.24 -14.49 12.12
CA ARG A 176 -15.24 -15.12 13.45
C ARG A 176 -13.83 -15.37 13.97
N ALA A 177 -12.98 -16.00 13.17
CA ALA A 177 -11.60 -16.30 13.56
C ALA A 177 -10.81 -15.02 13.85
N VAL A 178 -10.98 -13.97 13.03
CA VAL A 178 -10.46 -12.64 13.29
C VAL A 178 -11.03 -12.14 14.60
N ALA A 179 -12.35 -12.01 14.79
CA ALA A 179 -12.96 -11.49 16.03
C ALA A 179 -12.46 -12.14 17.32
N ASP A 180 -12.13 -13.44 17.28
CA ASP A 180 -11.58 -14.19 18.42
C ASP A 180 -10.06 -13.94 18.65
N CYS A 181 -9.41 -13.04 17.89
CA CYS A 181 -8.00 -12.68 18.00
C CYS A 181 -7.81 -11.24 18.52
N GLU A 182 -6.81 -11.07 19.38
CA GLU A 182 -6.45 -9.80 20.01
C GLU A 182 -5.39 -9.02 19.22
N ALA A 183 -4.67 -9.69 18.30
CA ALA A 183 -3.72 -9.06 17.39
C ALA A 183 -3.64 -9.83 16.07
N ILE A 184 -3.16 -9.18 15.01
CA ILE A 184 -3.03 -9.78 13.68
C ILE A 184 -1.59 -9.68 13.18
N ALA A 185 -1.07 -10.74 12.59
CA ALA A 185 0.23 -10.77 11.91
C ALA A 185 0.04 -11.06 10.43
N ILE A 186 0.53 -10.17 9.56
CA ILE A 186 0.43 -10.28 8.09
C ILE A 186 1.83 -10.40 7.51
N THR A 187 2.11 -11.53 6.88
CA THR A 187 3.46 -11.87 6.46
C THR A 187 3.80 -11.38 5.05
N GLY A 188 5.07 -11.50 4.67
CA GLY A 188 5.49 -11.39 3.27
C GLY A 188 5.00 -12.55 2.41
N GLY A 189 5.32 -12.52 1.11
CA GLY A 189 4.91 -13.53 0.13
C GLY A 189 4.55 -12.88 -1.20
N HIS A 190 3.72 -13.55 -2.00
CA HIS A 190 3.19 -13.00 -3.24
C HIS A 190 2.06 -12.00 -2.95
N VAL A 191 2.30 -10.71 -3.18
CA VAL A 191 1.35 -9.64 -2.81
C VAL A 191 0.03 -9.71 -3.56
N GLY A 192 0.02 -10.06 -4.86
CA GLY A 192 -1.23 -10.22 -5.62
C GLY A 192 -2.15 -11.32 -5.08
N VAL A 193 -1.59 -12.47 -4.69
CA VAL A 193 -2.35 -13.57 -4.05
C VAL A 193 -2.87 -13.14 -2.68
N LEU A 194 -2.02 -12.48 -1.88
CA LEU A 194 -2.41 -11.94 -0.58
C LEU A 194 -3.60 -10.96 -0.72
N MET A 195 -3.52 -10.01 -1.65
CA MET A 195 -4.60 -9.04 -1.91
C MET A 195 -5.88 -9.73 -2.39
N GLY A 196 -5.78 -10.68 -3.32
CA GLY A 196 -6.94 -11.45 -3.79
C GLY A 196 -7.67 -12.14 -2.63
N ALA A 197 -6.92 -12.84 -1.76
CA ALA A 197 -7.48 -13.51 -0.59
C ALA A 197 -8.10 -12.51 0.41
N MET A 198 -7.40 -11.41 0.72
CA MET A 198 -7.89 -10.40 1.66
C MET A 198 -9.17 -9.71 1.16
N HIS A 199 -9.31 -9.48 -0.14
CA HIS A 199 -10.53 -8.91 -0.72
C HIS A 199 -11.70 -9.90 -0.73
N VAL A 200 -11.48 -11.15 -1.18
CA VAL A 200 -12.54 -12.18 -1.21
C VAL A 200 -13.12 -12.38 0.20
N PHE A 201 -12.28 -12.43 1.23
CA PHE A 201 -12.72 -12.60 2.62
C PHE A 201 -13.00 -11.31 3.38
N ASN A 202 -13.03 -10.16 2.70
CA ASN A 202 -13.43 -8.87 3.25
C ASN A 202 -12.62 -8.43 4.49
N LEU A 203 -11.29 -8.57 4.44
CA LEU A 203 -10.41 -8.30 5.59
C LEU A 203 -10.32 -6.83 5.96
N GLY A 204 -10.48 -5.89 5.02
CA GLY A 204 -10.43 -4.45 5.32
C GLY A 204 -11.41 -4.07 6.45
N PRO A 205 -12.73 -4.29 6.25
CA PRO A 205 -13.74 -4.06 7.29
C PRO A 205 -13.62 -4.98 8.51
N ALA A 206 -13.00 -6.16 8.38
CA ALA A 206 -12.78 -7.06 9.53
C ALA A 206 -11.63 -6.58 10.44
N LEU A 207 -10.69 -5.79 9.90
CA LEU A 207 -9.52 -5.26 10.61
C LEU A 207 -9.74 -3.83 11.10
N ALA A 208 -10.60 -3.06 10.44
CA ALA A 208 -10.78 -1.65 10.71
C ALA A 208 -12.23 -1.20 10.53
N SER A 209 -12.67 -0.25 11.35
CA SER A 209 -13.90 0.50 11.12
C SER A 209 -13.62 1.67 10.19
N PRO A 210 -14.58 2.05 9.33
CA PRO A 210 -14.44 3.26 8.53
C PRO A 210 -14.22 4.47 9.45
N ALA A 211 -13.52 5.47 8.93
CA ALA A 211 -13.46 6.74 9.62
C ALA A 211 -14.88 7.31 9.76
N VAL A 212 -15.14 8.00 10.87
CA VAL A 212 -16.41 8.73 11.03
C VAL A 212 -16.49 9.78 9.91
N PRO A 213 -17.54 9.78 9.08
CA PRO A 213 -17.70 10.79 8.03
C PRO A 213 -17.64 12.21 8.60
N ASP A 214 -17.11 13.18 7.83
CA ASP A 214 -17.21 14.60 8.21
C ASP A 214 -18.70 14.99 8.20
N PRO A 215 -19.31 15.37 9.34
CA PRO A 215 -20.72 15.74 9.39
C PRO A 215 -21.08 16.88 8.43
N LEU A 216 -20.12 17.73 8.07
CA LEU A 216 -20.31 18.83 7.12
C LEU A 216 -20.30 18.35 5.67
N GLU A 217 -19.55 17.31 5.33
CA GLU A 217 -19.61 16.65 4.01
C GLU A 217 -20.89 15.84 3.85
N ASP A 218 -21.26 15.07 4.88
CA ASP A 218 -22.52 14.31 4.89
C ASP A 218 -23.75 15.23 4.76
N ALA A 219 -23.68 16.42 5.34
CA ALA A 219 -24.71 17.45 5.20
C ALA A 219 -24.66 18.22 3.86
N GLY A 220 -23.69 17.93 2.98
CA GLY A 220 -23.49 18.62 1.71
C GLY A 220 -23.03 20.08 1.84
N LEU A 221 -22.55 20.48 3.02
CA LEU A 221 -22.08 21.83 3.34
C LEU A 221 -20.60 22.04 2.98
N ARG A 222 -19.88 20.95 2.69
CA ARG A 222 -18.48 20.93 2.23
C ARG A 222 -18.34 19.96 1.06
N GLY A 223 -17.54 20.32 0.06
CA GLY A 223 -17.26 19.43 -1.08
C GLY A 223 -16.51 18.17 -0.64
N ALA A 224 -16.69 17.06 -1.35
CA ALA A 224 -16.08 15.77 -1.01
C ALA A 224 -14.54 15.88 -0.92
N THR A 225 -13.99 15.43 0.21
CA THR A 225 -12.56 15.34 0.48
C THR A 225 -11.89 14.43 -0.56
N ASP A 226 -10.71 14.82 -1.04
CA ASP A 226 -9.88 13.98 -1.90
C ASP A 226 -9.70 12.60 -1.23
N PRO A 227 -9.86 11.47 -1.93
CA PRO A 227 -9.62 10.14 -1.36
C PRO A 227 -8.27 10.00 -0.62
N ASP A 228 -7.26 10.77 -1.02
CA ASP A 228 -5.93 10.84 -0.40
C ASP A 228 -5.91 11.64 0.93
N ASP A 229 -6.90 12.50 1.14
CA ASP A 229 -7.10 13.33 2.33
C ASP A 229 -8.13 12.75 3.32
N LEU A 230 -8.83 11.68 2.93
CA LEU A 230 -9.77 10.99 3.83
C LEU A 230 -9.05 10.51 5.08
N PRO A 231 -9.69 10.59 6.27
CA PRO A 231 -9.12 10.00 7.46
C PRO A 231 -8.87 8.49 7.26
N PRO A 232 -7.80 7.96 7.86
CA PRO A 232 -7.55 6.51 7.91
C PRO A 232 -8.75 5.80 8.56
N PRO A 233 -9.02 4.54 8.19
CA PRO A 233 -9.93 3.73 8.98
C PRO A 233 -9.31 3.46 10.38
N ARG A 234 -10.15 3.38 11.41
CA ARG A 234 -9.70 3.08 12.78
C ARG A 234 -9.53 1.58 12.94
N LEU A 235 -8.33 1.14 13.27
CA LEU A 235 -8.09 -0.28 13.51
C LEU A 235 -8.87 -0.78 14.73
N LEU A 236 -9.32 -2.03 14.63
CA LEU A 236 -10.01 -2.73 15.71
C LEU A 236 -9.04 -3.42 16.67
N ARG A 237 -7.78 -3.59 16.27
CA ARG A 237 -6.73 -4.29 17.02
C ARG A 237 -5.34 -4.02 16.43
N PRO A 238 -4.26 -4.28 17.17
CA PRO A 238 -2.90 -4.16 16.67
C PRO A 238 -2.63 -5.08 15.47
N VAL A 239 -1.91 -4.55 14.47
CA VAL A 239 -1.51 -5.29 13.27
C VAL A 239 0.01 -5.23 13.09
N LEU A 240 0.67 -6.38 13.07
CA LEU A 240 2.07 -6.52 12.70
C LEU A 240 2.17 -6.91 11.23
N ALA A 241 2.91 -6.16 10.41
CA ALA A 241 2.99 -6.43 8.98
C ALA A 241 4.42 -6.28 8.43
N TRP A 242 4.83 -7.16 7.52
CA TRP A 242 6.13 -7.06 6.85
C TRP A 242 6.08 -7.57 5.41
N GLY A 243 7.05 -7.14 4.59
CA GLY A 243 7.12 -7.55 3.20
C GLY A 243 5.84 -7.17 2.44
N ALA A 244 5.26 -8.15 1.73
CA ALA A 244 3.97 -8.00 1.05
C ALA A 244 2.84 -7.59 1.98
N GLY A 245 2.82 -8.07 3.24
CA GLY A 245 1.83 -7.65 4.24
C GLY A 245 1.88 -6.15 4.51
N ALA A 246 3.07 -5.57 4.63
CA ALA A 246 3.21 -4.13 4.81
C ALA A 246 2.72 -3.35 3.59
N MET A 247 3.02 -3.83 2.38
CA MET A 247 2.55 -3.23 1.13
C MET A 247 1.03 -3.30 1.00
N ALA A 248 0.43 -4.44 1.34
CA ALA A 248 -1.01 -4.68 1.26
C ALA A 248 -1.82 -3.74 2.15
N LEU A 249 -1.28 -3.27 3.28
CA LEU A 249 -1.97 -2.33 4.16
C LEU A 249 -1.94 -0.88 3.66
N THR A 250 -1.01 -0.53 2.77
CA THR A 250 -0.86 0.84 2.27
C THR A 250 -1.87 1.18 1.17
N GLU A 251 -1.93 2.45 0.78
CA GLU A 251 -2.85 2.92 -0.27
C GLU A 251 -2.41 2.48 -1.67
N ARG A 252 -1.11 2.26 -1.86
CA ARG A 252 -0.52 1.89 -3.16
C ARG A 252 0.50 0.78 -3.01
N ILE A 253 0.39 -0.23 -3.87
CA ILE A 253 1.34 -1.33 -3.94
C ILE A 253 2.32 -1.06 -5.09
N VAL A 254 3.57 -0.77 -4.75
CA VAL A 254 4.65 -0.52 -5.70
C VAL A 254 5.60 -1.71 -5.73
N LEU A 255 5.84 -2.29 -6.90
CA LEU A 255 6.86 -3.31 -7.12
C LEU A 255 8.14 -2.64 -7.64
N PHE A 256 9.28 -3.08 -7.15
CA PHE A 256 10.56 -2.44 -7.47
C PHE A 256 11.70 -3.46 -7.37
N TYR A 257 12.46 -3.56 -8.45
CA TYR A 257 13.60 -4.48 -8.56
C TYR A 257 14.67 -3.88 -9.48
N ASP A 258 15.64 -3.20 -8.91
CA ASP A 258 16.76 -2.59 -9.64
C ASP A 258 17.85 -3.61 -10.00
N HIS A 259 17.92 -4.70 -9.23
CA HIS A 259 18.95 -5.75 -9.36
C HIS A 259 18.48 -7.00 -10.11
N ALA A 260 17.22 -7.02 -10.57
CA ALA A 260 16.69 -8.19 -11.27
C ALA A 260 17.11 -8.18 -12.74
N VAL A 261 17.70 -9.29 -13.18
CA VAL A 261 18.11 -9.50 -14.59
C VAL A 261 16.91 -9.58 -15.53
N THR A 262 15.74 -9.98 -15.01
CA THR A 262 14.51 -10.26 -15.77
C THR A 262 13.34 -9.34 -15.45
N SER A 263 13.49 -8.38 -14.52
CA SER A 263 12.43 -7.42 -14.22
C SER A 263 12.67 -6.11 -14.95
N PRO A 264 11.60 -5.35 -15.27
CA PRO A 264 11.74 -4.01 -15.84
C PRO A 264 12.68 -3.16 -14.99
N GLY A 265 13.56 -2.40 -15.65
CA GLY A 265 14.48 -1.46 -15.00
C GLY A 265 13.78 -0.24 -14.37
N VAL A 266 12.48 -0.32 -14.11
CA VAL A 266 11.62 0.76 -13.60
C VAL A 266 10.69 0.19 -12.54
N SER A 267 10.52 0.90 -11.43
CA SER A 267 9.51 0.54 -10.43
C SER A 267 8.11 0.68 -11.01
N GLU A 268 7.19 -0.20 -10.66
CA GLU A 268 5.85 -0.26 -11.23
C GLU A 268 4.78 -0.19 -10.13
N VAL A 269 3.63 0.40 -10.45
CA VAL A 269 2.47 0.35 -9.56
C VAL A 269 1.64 -0.88 -9.95
N LEU A 270 1.36 -1.77 -8.99
CA LEU A 270 0.59 -2.98 -9.24
C LEU A 270 -0.92 -2.69 -9.19
N MET A 271 -1.36 -2.09 -8.08
CA MET A 271 -2.76 -1.77 -7.76
C MET A 271 -2.83 -0.94 -6.47
N GLY A 272 -4.04 -0.54 -6.06
CA GLY A 272 -4.31 -0.06 -4.70
C GLY A 272 -4.14 -1.18 -3.66
N GLY A 273 -3.74 -0.81 -2.43
CA GLY A 273 -3.81 -1.74 -1.30
C GLY A 273 -5.13 -1.59 -0.53
N LEU A 274 -5.19 -2.11 0.69
CA LEU A 274 -6.38 -2.01 1.55
C LEU A 274 -6.64 -0.59 2.08
N GLY A 275 -5.68 0.33 1.96
CA GLY A 275 -5.86 1.72 2.39
C GLY A 275 -6.05 1.86 3.91
N LEU A 276 -5.41 1.00 4.72
CA LEU A 276 -5.47 1.10 6.19
C LEU A 276 -4.45 2.11 6.76
N THR A 277 -3.72 2.81 5.90
CA THR A 277 -2.73 3.85 6.23
C THR A 277 -3.00 5.11 5.42
N ARG A 278 -2.44 6.26 5.80
CA ARG A 278 -2.51 7.49 5.00
C ARG A 278 -1.16 8.08 4.68
N GLY A 279 -0.93 8.38 3.40
CA GLY A 279 0.29 9.05 2.94
C GLY A 279 1.52 8.14 2.97
N VAL A 280 1.34 6.81 2.93
CA VAL A 280 2.43 5.84 3.06
C VAL A 280 2.52 4.92 1.84
N VAL A 281 3.75 4.66 1.40
CA VAL A 281 4.10 3.55 0.51
C VAL A 281 5.16 2.71 1.20
N ALA A 282 4.89 1.42 1.42
CA ALA A 282 5.85 0.54 2.09
C ALA A 282 6.91 0.03 1.09
N LEU A 283 8.19 0.24 1.40
CA LEU A 283 9.32 -0.25 0.61
C LEU A 283 10.09 -1.32 1.40
N PRO A 284 9.65 -2.60 1.37
CA PRO A 284 10.34 -3.69 2.05
C PRO A 284 11.66 -4.09 1.40
N SER A 285 12.64 -4.45 2.23
CA SER A 285 13.98 -4.87 1.79
C SER A 285 14.63 -3.92 0.77
N PRO A 286 14.64 -2.59 0.97
CA PRO A 286 15.05 -1.67 -0.08
C PRO A 286 16.51 -1.89 -0.50
N ARG A 287 17.41 -2.24 0.43
CA ARG A 287 18.82 -2.58 0.10
C ARG A 287 19.00 -3.84 -0.75
N GLU A 288 18.05 -4.78 -0.68
CA GLU A 288 18.10 -6.01 -1.49
C GLU A 288 17.49 -5.79 -2.88
N ARG A 289 16.70 -4.73 -3.06
CA ARG A 289 15.83 -4.54 -4.23
C ARG A 289 16.11 -3.26 -5.02
N LEU A 290 16.70 -2.24 -4.41
CA LEU A 290 16.97 -0.93 -5.02
C LEU A 290 18.48 -0.69 -5.09
N ASP A 291 18.93 0.01 -6.11
CA ASP A 291 20.27 0.59 -6.11
C ASP A 291 20.28 1.83 -5.22
N MET A 292 20.60 1.62 -3.94
CA MET A 292 20.61 2.68 -2.92
C MET A 292 21.65 3.79 -3.19
N ARG A 293 22.52 3.64 -4.20
CA ARG A 293 23.51 4.65 -4.61
C ARG A 293 23.00 5.54 -5.75
N ASP A 294 22.06 5.05 -6.56
CA ASP A 294 21.47 5.83 -7.65
C ASP A 294 20.38 6.78 -7.12
N ARG A 295 20.83 7.93 -6.60
CA ARG A 295 19.94 9.00 -6.13
C ARG A 295 18.97 9.47 -7.21
N ARG A 296 19.33 9.39 -8.49
CA ARG A 296 18.46 9.87 -9.57
C ARG A 296 17.30 8.91 -9.80
N ARG A 297 17.54 7.60 -9.73
CA ARG A 297 16.48 6.58 -9.81
C ARG A 297 15.60 6.60 -8.56
N LEU A 298 16.22 6.70 -7.39
CA LEU A 298 15.50 6.87 -6.12
C LEU A 298 14.62 8.13 -6.09
N GLY A 299 15.11 9.25 -6.62
CA GLY A 299 14.34 10.49 -6.70
C GLY A 299 13.11 10.36 -7.60
N VAL A 300 13.21 9.61 -8.71
CA VAL A 300 12.06 9.31 -9.58
C VAL A 300 11.04 8.45 -8.83
N LEU A 301 11.48 7.38 -8.16
CA LEU A 301 10.60 6.54 -7.33
C LEU A 301 9.88 7.37 -6.25
N ALA A 302 10.61 8.21 -5.52
CA ALA A 302 10.04 9.06 -4.48
C ALA A 302 9.02 10.07 -5.04
N ARG A 303 9.33 10.71 -6.18
CA ARG A 303 8.41 11.66 -6.82
C ARG A 303 7.17 10.99 -7.36
N ARG A 304 7.27 9.78 -7.88
CA ARG A 304 6.10 9.00 -8.33
C ARG A 304 5.19 8.58 -7.18
N ALA A 305 5.74 8.39 -5.98
CA ALA A 305 4.94 8.09 -4.79
C ALA A 305 4.16 9.28 -4.22
N LEU A 306 4.53 10.54 -4.54
CA LEU A 306 3.90 11.72 -3.94
C LEU A 306 2.38 11.78 -4.20
N PRO A 307 1.57 12.28 -3.25
CA PRO A 307 1.97 12.91 -1.98
C PRO A 307 2.45 11.92 -0.90
N ARG A 308 2.29 10.61 -1.14
CA ARG A 308 2.67 9.55 -0.21
C ARG A 308 4.19 9.44 -0.08
N ARG A 309 4.65 8.98 1.08
CA ARG A 309 6.07 8.83 1.42
C ARG A 309 6.48 7.37 1.43
N GLY A 310 7.53 7.06 0.66
CA GLY A 310 8.15 5.74 0.64
C GLY A 310 8.92 5.45 1.92
N VAL A 311 8.36 4.64 2.82
CA VAL A 311 9.03 4.23 4.08
C VAL A 311 9.93 3.03 3.84
N LEU A 312 11.19 3.14 4.29
CA LEU A 312 12.23 2.15 4.04
C LEU A 312 12.26 1.09 5.15
N LEU A 313 11.74 -0.11 4.85
CA LEU A 313 11.67 -1.22 5.80
C LEU A 313 12.90 -2.14 5.61
N ASP A 314 14.06 -1.62 5.99
CA ASP A 314 15.33 -2.36 6.08
C ASP A 314 15.31 -3.48 7.12
N GLN A 315 16.32 -4.35 7.11
CA GLN A 315 16.51 -5.34 8.18
C GLN A 315 16.49 -4.68 9.56
N ARG A 316 15.80 -5.32 10.49
CA ARG A 316 15.62 -4.89 11.89
C ARG A 316 14.83 -3.58 12.08
N THR A 317 14.35 -2.93 11.03
CA THR A 317 13.47 -1.76 11.12
C THR A 317 12.14 -2.14 11.77
N THR A 318 11.64 -1.26 12.63
CA THR A 318 10.30 -1.32 13.22
C THR A 318 9.74 0.10 13.15
N VAL A 319 8.55 0.27 12.55
CA VAL A 319 7.86 1.55 12.45
C VAL A 319 6.42 1.34 12.90
N THR A 320 6.08 1.84 14.07
CA THR A 320 4.69 1.88 14.54
C THR A 320 4.06 3.18 14.07
N LEU A 321 3.00 3.08 13.28
CA LEU A 321 2.28 4.24 12.76
C LEU A 321 1.58 5.00 13.90
N THR A 322 1.15 6.23 13.63
CA THR A 322 0.28 6.96 14.55
C THR A 322 -1.10 6.27 14.63
N ALA A 323 -1.94 6.67 15.59
CA ALA A 323 -3.32 6.20 15.67
C ALA A 323 -4.10 6.50 14.37
N ASP A 324 -3.71 7.57 13.68
CA ASP A 324 -4.26 7.96 12.38
C ASP A 324 -3.52 7.30 11.19
N GLY A 325 -2.86 6.17 11.39
CA GLY A 325 -2.27 5.40 10.28
C GLY A 325 -1.23 6.18 9.45
N ARG A 326 -0.63 7.23 10.01
CA ARG A 326 0.42 8.04 9.38
C ARG A 326 1.78 7.63 9.91
N LEU A 327 2.84 8.02 9.19
CA LEU A 327 4.21 7.79 9.65
C LEU A 327 4.49 8.58 10.93
N PRO A 328 5.17 8.00 11.92
CA PRO A 328 5.69 8.77 13.03
C PRO A 328 6.83 9.68 12.55
N ASP A 329 7.07 10.75 13.30
CA ASP A 329 8.29 11.53 13.13
C ASP A 329 9.53 10.61 13.25
N ASP A 330 10.60 10.98 12.56
CA ASP A 330 11.87 10.25 12.48
C ASP A 330 11.83 8.92 11.69
N ALA A 331 10.66 8.51 11.16
CA ALA A 331 10.59 7.37 10.24
C ALA A 331 11.50 7.58 9.03
N ARG A 332 12.31 6.57 8.68
CA ARG A 332 13.21 6.65 7.52
C ARG A 332 12.41 6.56 6.22
N VAL A 333 12.44 7.64 5.44
CA VAL A 333 11.71 7.77 4.18
C VAL A 333 12.64 8.14 3.03
N LEU A 334 12.17 7.92 1.80
CA LEU A 334 12.85 8.37 0.59
C LEU A 334 12.45 9.81 0.24
N GLY A 335 13.42 10.72 0.19
CA GLY A 335 13.25 12.10 -0.25
C GLY A 335 13.06 12.23 -1.77
N SER A 336 12.44 13.32 -2.22
CA SER A 336 12.21 13.58 -3.66
C SER A 336 13.49 13.88 -4.45
N ASP A 337 14.60 14.08 -3.76
CA ASP A 337 15.97 14.16 -4.28
C ASP A 337 16.66 12.79 -4.34
N GLY A 338 15.98 11.72 -3.90
CA GLY A 338 16.50 10.37 -3.80
C GLY A 338 17.44 10.13 -2.62
N ILE A 339 17.52 11.07 -1.67
CA ILE A 339 18.28 10.92 -0.44
C ILE A 339 17.38 10.33 0.63
N VAL A 340 17.91 9.40 1.43
CA VAL A 340 17.19 8.89 2.60
C VAL A 340 17.17 9.97 3.68
N THR A 341 15.98 10.31 4.15
CA THR A 341 15.76 11.32 5.18
C THR A 341 14.83 10.78 6.27
N THR A 342 14.60 11.60 7.29
CA THR A 342 13.61 11.37 8.35
C THR A 342 12.30 12.07 8.01
N TYR A 343 11.19 11.38 8.21
CA TYR A 343 9.86 11.97 8.11
C TYR A 343 9.64 13.00 9.22
N ARG A 344 9.02 14.13 8.87
CA ARG A 344 8.52 15.12 9.84
C ARG A 344 7.18 15.64 9.35
N GLN A 345 6.14 15.48 10.17
CA GLN A 345 4.78 15.91 9.86
C GLN A 345 4.69 17.44 9.65
N SER A 346 5.39 18.22 10.48
CA SER A 346 5.35 19.69 10.44
C SER A 346 5.78 20.32 9.11
N LEU A 347 6.64 19.64 8.34
CA LEU A 347 7.09 20.12 7.02
C LEU A 347 6.07 19.88 5.90
N LEU A 348 5.02 19.11 6.15
CA LEU A 348 3.92 18.85 5.21
C LEU A 348 2.77 19.83 5.43
N ASP A 349 2.49 20.19 6.68
CA ASP A 349 1.45 21.15 7.05
C ASP A 349 1.84 22.60 6.64
N GLU A 350 3.12 22.86 6.36
CA GLU A 350 3.66 24.13 5.86
C GLU A 350 3.75 24.22 4.32
N ALA A 351 3.35 23.19 3.56
CA ALA A 351 3.34 23.28 2.10
C ALA A 351 2.36 24.38 1.66
N PRO A 352 2.79 25.37 0.85
CA PRO A 352 1.95 26.50 0.51
C PRO A 352 0.73 26.00 -0.28
N THR A 353 -0.45 26.29 0.26
CA THR A 353 -1.70 26.24 -0.51
C THR A 353 -1.48 27.12 -1.72
N GLU A 354 -1.52 26.55 -2.93
CA GLU A 354 -1.42 27.36 -4.15
C GLU A 354 -2.46 28.50 -4.06
N PRO A 355 -2.07 29.76 -4.26
CA PRO A 355 -3.06 30.82 -4.34
C PRO A 355 -3.97 30.54 -5.53
N PRO A 356 -5.28 30.77 -5.42
CA PRO A 356 -6.20 30.52 -6.52
C PRO A 356 -5.71 31.28 -7.75
N LEU A 357 -5.63 30.59 -8.88
CA LEU A 357 -5.37 31.16 -10.19
C LEU A 357 -6.24 32.42 -10.34
N ALA A 358 -5.61 33.59 -10.37
CA ALA A 358 -6.29 34.83 -10.65
C ALA A 358 -6.86 34.72 -12.06
N VAL A 359 -8.19 34.60 -12.16
CA VAL A 359 -8.92 34.74 -13.40
C VAL A 359 -8.69 36.18 -13.87
N GLY A 360 -7.82 36.35 -14.86
CA GLY A 360 -7.62 37.63 -15.52
C GLY A 360 -8.93 38.11 -16.16
N PRO A 361 -9.17 39.44 -16.22
CA PRO A 361 -10.42 39.97 -16.72
C PRO A 361 -10.60 39.57 -18.19
N THR A 362 -11.75 38.98 -18.49
CA THR A 362 -12.26 38.77 -19.84
C THR A 362 -12.33 40.12 -20.54
N GLY A 363 -11.40 40.36 -21.46
CA GLY A 363 -11.43 41.51 -22.35
C GLY A 363 -12.61 41.40 -23.30
N ALA A 364 -13.68 42.13 -23.02
CA ALA A 364 -14.72 42.48 -23.97
C ALA A 364 -14.36 43.83 -24.60
N GLY A 365 -14.34 43.86 -25.94
CA GLY A 365 -14.09 45.02 -26.80
C GLY A 365 -13.32 44.55 -28.03
N GLY A 366 -13.89 44.36 -29.22
CA GLY A 366 -15.08 44.99 -29.79
C GLY A 366 -14.70 46.35 -30.37
N GLU A 367 -13.99 46.37 -31.51
CA GLU A 367 -14.09 47.49 -32.46
C GLU A 367 -13.60 47.11 -33.87
N GLU A 368 -14.40 47.57 -34.83
CA GLU A 368 -14.35 47.36 -36.27
C GLU A 368 -13.13 48.00 -36.94
N VAL A 369 -12.64 47.42 -38.03
CA VAL A 369 -11.91 48.17 -39.06
C VAL A 369 -12.40 47.75 -40.44
N ARG A 370 -12.84 48.76 -41.19
CA ARG A 370 -13.13 48.75 -42.63
C ARG A 370 -11.89 48.50 -43.48
#